data_AF-A0A350UR26-F1
#
_entry.id   AF-A0A350UR26-F1
#
_cell.length_a   1.000
_cell.length_b   1.000
_cell.length_c   1.000
_cell.angle_alpha   90.00
_cell.angle_beta   90.00
_cell.angle_gamma   90.00
#
_symmetry.space_group_name_H-M   'P 1'
#
loop_
_entity.id
_entity.type
_entity.pdbx_description
1 polymer ?
#
loop_
_entity_poly.entity_id
_entity_poly.type
_entity_poly.pdbx_seq_one_letter_code
_entity_poly.pdbx_strand_id
1 'polypeptide(L)'
;MKRRAWLGLLGVAGWAGQLPPGFPDAREKPKRLPDGRLQSEAILREDYERNLRDLERMEEILEEVERALKKAAPGGAPRSVGRALEEVEKISKRMSGRLRRY
;
A
#
# COMPACT_ATOMS: atom_id res chain seq x y z
N MET A 1 31.34 27.33 52.35
CA MET A 1 30.32 27.38 51.29
C MET A 1 30.99 27.67 49.95
N LYS A 2 30.80 26.79 48.96
CA LYS A 2 30.78 27.00 47.48
C LYS A 2 31.23 25.69 46.79
N ARG A 3 30.25 24.83 46.52
CA ARG A 3 30.35 23.62 45.71
C ARG A 3 30.42 24.06 44.24
N ARG A 4 31.42 23.62 43.47
CA ARG A 4 31.41 23.73 42.00
C ARG A 4 31.67 22.33 41.46
N ALA A 5 30.56 21.65 41.17
CA ALA A 5 30.54 20.36 40.52
C ALA A 5 30.90 20.54 39.04
N TRP A 6 31.97 19.90 38.61
CA TRP A 6 32.18 19.53 37.21
C TRP A 6 31.81 18.07 37.11
N LEU A 7 30.61 17.79 36.59
CA LEU A 7 30.25 16.46 36.11
C LEU A 7 30.15 16.56 34.61
N GLY A 8 31.09 15.89 33.96
CA GLY A 8 31.21 15.79 32.52
C GLY A 8 29.97 15.15 31.90
N LEU A 9 29.70 15.61 30.68
CA LEU A 9 28.82 15.01 29.70
C LEU A 9 28.99 13.49 29.64
N LEU A 10 28.02 12.75 30.18
CA LEU A 10 27.87 11.31 30.02
C LEU A 10 26.61 11.04 29.22
N GLY A 11 26.81 10.68 27.95
CA GLY A 11 26.06 9.63 27.27
C GLY A 11 24.65 9.95 26.76
N VAL A 12 24.52 10.75 25.69
CA VAL A 12 23.39 10.64 24.75
C VAL A 12 23.77 9.68 23.62
N ALA A 13 24.06 8.43 23.95
CA ALA A 13 24.34 7.35 23.00
C ALA A 13 23.36 6.20 23.26
N GLY A 14 22.09 6.39 22.88
CA GLY A 14 21.05 5.39 23.13
C GLY A 14 19.87 5.42 22.17
N TRP A 15 19.95 6.15 21.05
CA TRP A 15 18.88 6.25 20.05
C TRP A 15 19.46 6.15 18.63
N ALA A 16 20.23 5.11 18.36
CA ALA A 16 20.65 4.77 17.00
C ALA A 16 20.67 3.24 16.86
N GLY A 17 19.54 2.63 16.49
CA GLY A 17 19.54 1.19 16.27
C GLY A 17 18.25 0.56 15.79
N GLN A 18 17.07 1.08 16.15
CA GLN A 18 15.83 0.57 15.57
C GLN A 18 15.44 1.40 14.36
N LEU A 19 15.96 0.98 13.20
CA LEU A 19 15.33 1.31 11.92
C LEU A 19 13.85 0.88 12.01
N PRO A 20 12.90 1.74 11.58
CA PRO A 20 11.50 1.38 11.60
C PRO A 20 11.28 0.06 10.84
N PRO A 21 10.47 -0.87 11.38
CA PRO A 21 10.25 -2.17 10.76
C PRO A 21 9.64 -1.98 9.37
N GLY A 22 10.40 -2.33 8.33
CA GLY A 22 9.96 -2.20 6.93
C GLY A 22 11.04 -1.74 5.95
N PHE A 23 12.16 -1.16 6.42
CA PHE A 23 13.29 -0.88 5.54
C PHE A 23 14.09 -2.17 5.27
N PRO A 24 14.32 -2.55 4.00
CA PRO A 24 15.18 -3.67 3.66
C PRO A 24 16.57 -3.49 4.29
N ASP A 25 17.11 -4.53 4.92
CA ASP A 25 18.51 -4.51 5.37
C ASP A 25 19.40 -4.28 4.15
N ALA A 26 20.11 -3.15 4.12
CA ALA A 26 21.03 -2.79 3.03
C ALA A 26 22.16 -3.83 2.83
N ARG A 27 22.29 -4.80 3.74
CA ARG A 27 23.25 -5.91 3.68
C ARG A 27 22.72 -7.14 2.93
N GLU A 28 21.43 -7.21 2.60
CA GLU A 28 20.89 -8.32 1.82
C GLU A 28 21.25 -8.18 0.32
N LYS A 29 21.92 -9.20 -0.22
CA LYS A 29 22.22 -9.25 -1.65
C LYS A 29 20.92 -9.37 -2.47
N PRO A 30 20.79 -8.67 -3.61
CA PRO A 30 19.61 -8.76 -4.45
C PRO A 30 19.35 -10.21 -4.87
N LYS A 31 18.18 -10.75 -4.52
CA LYS A 31 17.75 -12.10 -4.89
C LYS A 31 17.37 -12.15 -6.37
N ARG A 32 17.78 -13.22 -7.06
CA ARG A 32 17.45 -13.47 -8.47
C ARG A 32 16.56 -14.70 -8.61
N LEU A 33 15.73 -14.69 -9.64
CA LEU A 33 14.91 -15.82 -10.05
C LEU A 33 15.74 -16.83 -10.87
N PRO A 34 15.25 -18.07 -11.06
CA PRO A 34 15.92 -19.09 -11.88
C PRO A 34 16.18 -18.68 -13.34
N ASP A 35 15.40 -17.73 -13.85
CA ASP A 35 15.53 -17.15 -15.19
C ASP A 35 16.56 -15.98 -15.26
N GLY A 36 17.20 -15.64 -14.13
CA GLY A 36 18.22 -14.59 -14.03
C GLY A 36 17.69 -13.19 -13.71
N ARG A 37 16.37 -12.95 -13.76
CA ARG A 37 15.76 -11.65 -13.41
C ARG A 37 15.89 -11.35 -11.92
N LEU A 38 15.90 -10.06 -11.55
CA LEU A 38 15.83 -9.65 -10.14
C LEU A 38 14.45 -9.96 -9.58
N GLN A 39 14.40 -10.54 -8.38
CA GLN A 39 13.14 -10.85 -7.71
C GLN A 39 12.30 -9.58 -7.48
N SER A 40 12.94 -8.48 -7.08
CA SER A 40 12.27 -7.19 -6.89
C SER A 40 11.64 -6.66 -8.16
N GLU A 41 12.32 -6.77 -9.30
CA GLU A 41 11.81 -6.35 -10.61
C GLU A 41 10.61 -7.20 -11.04
N ALA A 42 10.69 -8.52 -10.84
CA ALA A 42 9.60 -9.43 -11.15
C ALA A 42 8.35 -9.12 -10.29
N ILE A 43 8.53 -8.87 -8.99
CA ILE A 43 7.42 -8.48 -8.09
C ILE A 43 6.81 -7.14 -8.54
N LEU A 44 7.64 -6.14 -8.88
CA LEU A 44 7.16 -4.84 -9.37
C LEU A 44 6.32 -4.99 -10.64
N ARG A 45 6.79 -5.78 -11.60
CA ARG A 45 6.05 -6.06 -12.84
C ARG A 45 4.71 -6.74 -12.55
N GLU A 46 4.73 -7.76 -11.70
CA GLU A 46 3.52 -8.49 -11.34
C GLU A 46 2.51 -7.59 -10.60
N ASP A 47 2.96 -6.77 -9.66
CA ASP A 47 2.12 -5.80 -8.94
C ASP A 47 1.50 -4.77 -9.91
N TYR A 48 2.27 -4.30 -10.89
CA TYR A 48 1.77 -3.41 -11.94
C TYR A 48 0.65 -4.06 -12.77
N GLU A 49 0.86 -5.30 -13.24
CA GLU A 49 -0.17 -6.02 -14.00
C GLU A 49 -1.42 -6.31 -13.16
N ARG A 50 -1.25 -6.61 -11.87
CA ARG A 50 -2.37 -6.76 -10.93
C ARG A 50 -3.13 -5.44 -10.73
N ASN A 51 -2.44 -4.30 -10.71
CA ASN A 51 -3.09 -2.99 -10.64
C ASN A 51 -3.92 -2.69 -11.89
N LEU A 52 -3.40 -3.02 -13.09
CA LEU A 52 -4.17 -2.83 -14.34
C LEU A 52 -5.45 -3.69 -14.34
N ARG A 53 -5.36 -4.97 -13.96
CA ARG A 53 -6.55 -5.83 -13.86
C ARG A 53 -7.55 -5.34 -12.81
N ASP A 54 -7.07 -4.85 -11.67
CA ASP A 54 -7.93 -4.28 -10.64
C ASP A 54 -8.64 -3.00 -11.14
N LEU A 55 -7.97 -2.18 -11.97
CA LEU A 55 -8.59 -1.01 -12.61
C LEU A 55 -9.68 -1.41 -13.60
N GLU A 56 -9.40 -2.35 -14.51
CA GLU A 56 -10.39 -2.90 -15.45
C GLU A 56 -11.61 -3.41 -14.69
N ARG A 57 -11.39 -4.13 -13.58
CA ARG A 57 -12.48 -4.63 -12.74
C ARG A 57 -13.30 -3.50 -12.08
N MET A 58 -12.65 -2.42 -11.66
CA MET A 58 -13.36 -1.25 -11.13
C MET A 58 -14.23 -0.58 -12.21
N GLU A 59 -13.72 -0.45 -13.44
CA GLU A 59 -14.48 0.10 -14.57
C GLU A 59 -15.75 -0.71 -14.83
N GLU A 60 -15.65 -2.05 -14.93
CA GLU A 60 -16.80 -2.95 -15.11
C GLU A 60 -17.88 -2.75 -14.03
N ILE A 61 -17.46 -2.69 -12.76
CA ILE A 61 -18.39 -2.51 -11.64
C ILE A 61 -19.05 -1.13 -11.69
N LEU A 62 -18.30 -0.09 -12.03
CA LEU A 62 -18.83 1.27 -12.14
C LEU A 62 -19.82 1.40 -13.31
N GLU A 63 -19.59 0.72 -14.43
CA GLU A 63 -20.57 0.63 -15.52
C GLU A 63 -21.86 -0.08 -15.08
N GLU A 64 -21.77 -1.15 -14.29
CA GLU A 64 -22.93 -1.81 -13.68
C GLU A 64 -23.71 -0.87 -12.76
N VAL A 65 -23.00 -0.11 -11.92
CA VAL A 65 -23.59 0.92 -11.04
C VAL A 65 -24.31 1.97 -11.87
N GLU A 66 -23.67 2.50 -12.92
CA GLU A 66 -24.27 3.51 -13.79
C GLU A 66 -25.54 2.98 -14.46
N ARG A 67 -25.51 1.75 -15.00
CA ARG A 67 -26.68 1.09 -15.59
C ARG A 67 -27.79 0.89 -14.57
N ALA A 68 -27.46 0.49 -13.34
CA ALA A 68 -28.44 0.29 -12.28
C ALA A 68 -29.11 1.62 -11.87
N LEU A 69 -28.33 2.70 -11.75
CA LEU A 69 -28.84 4.02 -11.43
C LEU A 69 -29.69 4.61 -12.56
N LYS A 70 -29.28 4.45 -13.82
CA LYS A 70 -30.07 4.88 -15.00
C LYS A 70 -31.43 4.18 -15.08
N LYS A 71 -31.53 2.92 -14.63
CA LYS A 71 -32.78 2.16 -14.59
C LYS A 71 -33.67 2.52 -13.40
N ALA A 72 -33.10 3.08 -12.34
CA ALA A 72 -33.84 3.39 -11.14
C ALA A 72 -34.49 4.78 -11.24
N ALA A 73 -35.68 4.94 -10.65
CA ALA A 73 -36.31 6.25 -10.53
C ALA A 73 -35.51 7.14 -9.57
N PRO A 74 -35.56 8.48 -9.73
CA PRO A 74 -34.95 9.41 -8.79
C PRO A 74 -35.41 9.12 -7.35
N GLY A 75 -34.45 8.90 -6.44
CA GLY A 75 -34.71 8.59 -5.03
C GLY A 75 -34.69 7.09 -4.67
N GLY A 76 -34.58 6.18 -5.64
CA GLY A 76 -34.38 4.75 -5.39
C GLY A 76 -32.98 4.29 -5.77
N ALA A 77 -32.03 4.21 -4.84
CA ALA A 77 -30.79 3.48 -5.09
C ALA A 77 -30.99 2.00 -4.72
N PRO A 78 -30.89 1.05 -5.67
CA PRO A 78 -30.93 -0.36 -5.33
C PRO A 78 -29.84 -0.71 -4.33
N ARG A 79 -30.13 -1.58 -3.34
CA ARG A 79 -29.11 -2.09 -2.40
C ARG A 79 -27.89 -2.69 -3.11
N SER A 80 -28.06 -3.17 -4.35
CA SER A 80 -26.98 -3.67 -5.19
C SER A 80 -25.96 -2.59 -5.57
N VAL A 81 -26.38 -1.34 -5.74
CA VAL A 81 -25.46 -0.22 -6.03
C VAL A 81 -24.52 0.04 -4.85
N GLY A 82 -25.06 0.05 -3.62
CA GLY A 82 -24.23 0.21 -2.42
C GLY A 82 -23.16 -0.89 -2.30
N ARG A 83 -23.56 -2.15 -2.49
CA ARG A 83 -22.62 -3.30 -2.45
C ARG A 83 -21.57 -3.23 -3.56
N ALA A 84 -21.95 -2.80 -4.77
CA ALA A 84 -21.02 -2.64 -5.88
C ALA A 84 -19.96 -1.57 -5.56
N LEU A 85 -20.36 -0.43 -4.98
CA LEU A 85 -19.44 0.62 -4.55
C LEU A 85 -18.51 0.17 -3.40
N GLU A 86 -19.02 -0.62 -2.45
CA GLU A 86 -18.17 -1.23 -1.41
C GLU A 86 -17.09 -2.14 -2.01
N GLU A 87 -17.40 -2.86 -3.09
CA GLU A 87 -16.42 -3.71 -3.78
C GLU A 87 -15.34 -2.86 -4.47
N VAL A 88 -15.74 -1.76 -5.12
CA VAL A 88 -14.80 -0.77 -5.68
C VAL A 88 -13.88 -0.22 -4.59
N GLU A 89 -14.39 0.08 -3.40
CA GLU A 89 -13.58 0.55 -2.27
C GLU A 89 -12.55 -0.49 -1.84
N LYS A 90 -12.93 -1.77 -1.74
CA LYS A 90 -11.99 -2.86 -1.40
C LYS A 90 -10.89 -2.99 -2.44
N ILE A 91 -11.23 -2.94 -3.74
CA ILE A 91 -10.25 -3.01 -4.81
C ILE A 91 -9.29 -1.80 -4.73
N SER A 92 -9.83 -0.60 -4.56
CA SER A 92 -9.04 0.63 -4.40
C SER A 92 -8.08 0.57 -3.20
N LYS A 93 -8.52 0.07 -2.04
CA LYS A 93 -7.67 -0.13 -0.85
C LYS A 93 -6.55 -1.13 -1.13
N ARG A 94 -6.86 -2.25 -1.79
CA ARG A 94 -5.86 -3.26 -2.15
C ARG A 94 -4.82 -2.71 -3.11
N MET A 95 -5.25 -1.99 -4.14
CA MET A 95 -4.37 -1.35 -5.12
C MET A 95 -3.46 -0.30 -4.48
N SER A 96 -4.04 0.58 -3.66
CA SER A 96 -3.27 1.57 -2.87
C SER A 96 -2.26 0.90 -1.95
N GLY A 97 -2.64 -0.24 -1.34
CA GLY A 97 -1.74 -1.04 -0.52
C GLY A 97 -0.54 -1.59 -1.30
N ARG A 98 -0.71 -1.98 -2.57
CA ARG A 98 0.41 -2.41 -3.42
C ARG A 98 1.31 -1.24 -3.81
N LEU A 99 0.73 -0.10 -4.16
CA LEU A 99 1.47 1.11 -4.56
C LEU A 99 2.33 1.67 -3.42
N ARG A 100 1.84 1.64 -2.18
CA ARG A 100 2.56 2.14 -1.00
C ARG A 100 3.75 1.29 -0.55
N ARG A 101 3.95 0.09 -1.11
CA ARG A 101 5.09 -0.77 -0.76
C ARG A 101 6.41 -0.28 -1.34
N TYR A 102 6.36 0.68 -2.27
CA TYR A 102 7.49 1.25 -2.99
C TYR A 102 7.44 2.78 -2.87
#